data_AF-A0ABC8R0R1-F1
#
_entry.id   AF-A0ABC8R0R1-F1
#
_cell.length_a   1.000
_cell.length_b   1.000
_cell.length_c   1.000
_cell.angle_alpha   90.00
_cell.angle_beta   90.00
_cell.angle_gamma   90.00
#
_symmetry.space_group_name_H-M   'P 1'
#
loop_
_entity.id
_entity.type
_entity.pdbx_description
1 polymer ?
#
loop_
_entity_poly.entity_id
_entity_poly.type
_entity_poly.pdbx_seq_one_letter_code
_entity_poly.pdbx_strand_id
1 'polypeptide(L)'
;MGTKDKRQEDLLQTLGDFTSKENWDKFFSIRGSDDSFEWYAEWPQLKVPLLSHLSPPPPPSPSPSPPPLDAAISSSGAASTPPLPQVDASKMQILVPGCGNSRLSENLYDSGFHSITNIDFSKVVISDMLRRNVRFRPDMRWRIMDMTSMQFPDESFHAVLDKGGLDALMEPELGPKLGNQYLSEVKRVLKSGGKFVCLTLAESHVLGLLFPKFRYGWTVNVHAIPQKPSNKPSLQTFILIAEKENYTKPSNKPSLQTFMLIAEKENYTVLCPISSSFNHSSLDCFGSQARGLLEALESENKIRAEYSNGSDILYSLEDLKLGAKGGLAKLNPGRRVQLTLGEPGGSHFSYRAVLLDARQQSVSFLYRCGVFLVPKTRAHEWLFSSEEGQWLVVESSKAARLIMVILDSSHCNVNMDDIQKDLSPLVRQLAPGENAGEAQIPFMAASDGIKQRKIVHQVTSALTGPIVVDDVVYEKIDDNFGCLFPSHELVFRRLTFQRTEGLVQSEALLTREGSQRIVGEIEQKATRSFSKSRKKGNQRRSKSHASPSDGSNSSLCCFFLLIISVSRLV
;
A
#
# COMPACT_ATOMS: atom_id res chain seq x y z
N MET A 1 41.48 1.52 43.11
CA MET A 1 40.87 1.54 41.76
C MET A 1 41.56 2.63 40.97
N GLY A 2 42.16 2.30 39.83
CA GLY A 2 42.90 3.27 39.03
C GLY A 2 41.97 4.27 38.34
N THR A 3 42.47 5.45 37.99
CA THR A 3 41.74 6.48 37.21
C THR A 3 41.18 5.94 35.88
N LYS A 4 41.79 4.89 35.31
CA LYS A 4 41.28 4.19 34.12
C LYS A 4 40.04 3.35 34.39
N ASP A 5 39.98 2.65 35.52
CA ASP A 5 38.84 1.79 35.87
C ASP A 5 37.59 2.64 36.13
N LYS A 6 37.76 3.77 36.83
CA LYS A 6 36.67 4.72 37.08
C LYS A 6 36.14 5.35 35.79
N ARG A 7 37.02 5.76 34.88
CA ARG A 7 36.64 6.30 33.56
C ARG A 7 35.85 5.28 32.74
N GLN A 8 36.20 4.01 32.82
CA GLN A 8 35.50 2.94 32.11
C GLN A 8 34.12 2.67 32.71
N GLU A 9 33.99 2.70 34.03
CA GLU A 9 32.72 2.57 34.73
C GLU A 9 31.76 3.74 34.42
N ASP A 10 32.28 4.97 34.42
CA ASP A 10 31.51 6.18 34.07
C ASP A 10 31.00 6.12 32.62
N LEU A 11 31.78 5.57 31.68
CA LEU A 11 31.35 5.36 30.29
C LEU A 11 30.22 4.33 30.19
N LEU A 12 30.28 3.23 30.94
CA LEU A 12 29.25 2.20 30.92
C LEU A 12 27.91 2.72 31.46
N GLN A 13 27.94 3.59 32.47
CA GLN A 13 26.73 4.21 33.01
C GLN A 13 25.99 5.10 32.01
N THR A 14 26.71 5.67 31.04
CA THR A 14 26.08 6.50 29.99
C THR A 14 25.38 5.69 28.90
N LEU A 15 25.49 4.36 28.89
CA LEU A 15 24.97 3.50 27.82
C LEU A 15 23.68 2.77 28.22
N GLY A 16 22.96 3.25 29.25
CA GLY A 16 21.73 2.62 29.72
C GLY A 16 20.44 3.08 29.05
N ASP A 17 20.51 4.10 28.18
CA ASP A 17 19.42 4.53 27.29
C ASP A 17 20.09 5.17 26.08
N PHE A 18 20.01 4.48 24.94
CA PHE A 18 20.64 4.88 23.68
C PHE A 18 19.85 5.95 22.93
N THR A 19 18.64 6.26 23.39
CA THR A 19 17.76 7.31 22.84
C THR A 19 17.96 8.66 23.54
N SER A 20 18.60 8.68 24.72
CA SER A 20 18.87 9.91 25.47
C SER A 20 20.04 10.73 24.92
N LYS A 21 19.75 11.96 24.49
CA LYS A 21 20.76 12.94 24.08
C LYS A 21 21.75 13.27 25.21
N GLU A 22 21.27 13.41 26.44
CA GLU A 22 22.09 13.74 27.61
C GLU A 22 23.11 12.64 27.91
N ASN A 23 22.71 11.38 27.74
CA ASN A 23 23.59 10.23 27.89
C ASN A 23 24.73 10.25 26.88
N TRP A 24 24.43 10.49 25.60
CA TRP A 24 25.45 10.62 24.56
C TRP A 24 26.35 11.85 24.75
N ASP A 25 25.80 13.01 25.12
CA ASP A 25 26.60 14.20 25.44
C ASP A 25 27.61 13.91 26.57
N LYS A 26 27.20 13.15 27.61
CA LYS A 26 28.11 12.69 28.67
C LYS A 26 29.13 11.68 28.16
N PHE A 27 28.71 10.68 27.38
CA PHE A 27 29.60 9.67 26.82
C PHE A 27 30.74 10.30 26.02
N PHE A 28 30.42 11.21 25.11
CA PHE A 28 31.41 11.90 24.29
C PHE A 28 32.30 12.85 25.11
N SER A 29 31.75 13.50 26.14
CA SER A 29 32.53 14.34 27.05
C SER A 29 33.55 13.53 27.86
N ILE A 30 33.20 12.34 28.34
CA ILE A 30 34.09 11.46 29.11
C ILE A 30 35.17 10.84 28.21
N ARG A 31 34.80 10.48 26.98
CA ARG A 31 35.70 9.82 26.02
C ARG A 31 36.72 10.78 25.41
N GLY A 32 36.33 12.02 25.12
CA GLY A 32 37.19 13.02 24.49
C GLY A 32 37.38 12.81 22.99
N SER A 33 38.03 13.78 22.34
CA SER A 33 38.11 13.92 20.88
C SER A 33 39.10 12.97 20.16
N ASP A 34 40.09 12.45 20.88
CA ASP A 34 41.23 11.74 20.29
C ASP A 34 41.00 10.23 20.15
N ASP A 35 39.97 9.69 20.80
CA ASP A 35 39.65 8.25 20.78
C ASP A 35 38.35 7.97 20.02
N SER A 36 38.48 7.72 18.71
CA SER A 36 37.34 7.37 17.84
C SER A 36 36.71 6.05 18.25
N PHE A 37 35.38 5.99 18.25
CA PHE A 37 34.62 4.77 18.57
C PHE A 37 33.92 4.23 17.33
N GLU A 38 34.14 2.95 17.05
CA GLU A 38 33.59 2.28 15.88
C GLU A 38 32.65 1.16 16.31
N TRP A 39 31.36 1.35 16.02
CA TRP A 39 30.36 0.29 16.07
C TRP A 39 30.50 -0.66 14.88
N TYR A 40 30.28 -1.95 15.17
CA TYR A 40 30.20 -3.06 14.22
C TYR A 40 31.48 -3.39 13.47
N ALA A 41 31.68 -2.81 12.28
CA ALA A 41 32.76 -3.15 11.38
C ALA A 41 33.66 -1.94 11.12
N GLU A 42 34.95 -2.23 10.96
CA GLU A 42 35.98 -1.24 10.69
C GLU A 42 36.06 -0.92 9.19
N TRP A 43 36.58 0.26 8.84
CA TRP A 43 36.71 0.71 7.46
C TRP A 43 37.33 -0.32 6.49
N PRO A 44 38.41 -1.06 6.82
CA PRO A 44 38.97 -2.04 5.90
C PRO A 44 38.01 -3.16 5.50
N GLN A 45 37.05 -3.52 6.37
CA GLN A 45 36.02 -4.52 6.07
C GLN A 45 34.90 -3.92 5.23
N LEU A 46 34.57 -2.64 5.46
CA LEU A 46 33.48 -1.94 4.80
C LEU A 46 33.85 -1.40 3.42
N LYS A 47 35.12 -1.03 3.20
CA LYS A 47 35.56 -0.29 2.02
C LYS A 47 35.10 -0.92 0.71
N VAL A 48 35.41 -2.19 0.48
CA VAL A 48 35.07 -2.85 -0.80
C VAL A 48 33.56 -2.96 -1.02
N PRO A 49 32.77 -3.57 -0.10
CA PRO A 49 31.33 -3.70 -0.30
C PRO A 49 30.61 -2.35 -0.35
N LEU A 50 31.01 -1.38 0.47
CA LEU A 50 30.37 -0.06 0.48
C LEU A 50 30.65 0.70 -0.83
N LEU A 51 31.91 0.75 -1.26
CA LEU A 51 32.28 1.49 -2.46
C LEU A 51 31.72 0.88 -3.75
N SER A 52 31.53 -0.45 -3.81
CA SER A 52 30.89 -1.09 -4.96
C SER A 52 29.43 -0.69 -5.14
N HIS A 53 28.75 -0.31 -4.05
CA HIS A 53 27.35 0.12 -4.09
C HIS A 53 27.17 1.62 -4.26
N LEU A 54 28.17 2.42 -3.86
CA LEU A 54 28.17 3.87 -4.05
C LEU A 54 28.70 4.30 -5.43
N SER A 55 29.51 3.47 -6.09
CA SER A 55 30.06 3.79 -7.41
C SER A 55 29.10 3.36 -8.53
N PRO A 56 28.98 4.11 -9.64
CA PRO A 56 28.26 3.65 -10.82
C PRO A 56 28.93 2.39 -11.41
N PRO A 57 28.15 1.47 -12.03
CA PRO A 57 28.72 0.29 -12.67
C PRO A 57 29.71 0.71 -13.77
N PRO A 58 30.83 0.00 -13.95
CA PRO A 58 31.77 0.30 -15.03
C PRO A 58 31.06 0.18 -16.39
N PRO A 59 31.40 1.03 -17.38
CA PRO A 59 30.84 0.92 -18.72
C PRO A 59 31.14 -0.49 -19.30
N PRO A 60 30.23 -1.08 -20.09
CA PRO A 60 30.47 -2.38 -20.70
C PRO A 60 31.76 -2.30 -21.52
N SER A 61 32.67 -3.24 -21.28
CA SER A 61 33.90 -3.38 -22.06
C SER A 61 33.52 -3.57 -23.53
N PRO A 62 34.18 -2.88 -24.47
CA PRO A 62 33.91 -3.10 -25.89
C PRO A 62 34.24 -4.55 -26.23
N SER A 63 33.22 -5.31 -26.63
CA SER A 63 33.40 -6.64 -27.21
C SER A 63 34.36 -6.54 -28.40
N PRO A 64 35.31 -7.48 -28.57
CA PRO A 64 36.23 -7.43 -29.69
C PRO A 64 35.44 -7.53 -31.00
N SER A 65 35.51 -6.48 -31.81
CA SER A 65 34.87 -6.41 -33.12
C SER A 65 35.54 -7.42 -34.08
N PRO A 66 34.78 -8.16 -34.92
CA PRO A 66 35.37 -8.94 -36.00
C PRO A 66 35.93 -8.00 -37.08
N PRO A 67 36.88 -8.48 -37.93
CA PRO A 67 37.50 -7.61 -38.94
C PRO A 67 36.49 -7.23 -40.02
N PRO A 68 36.66 -6.07 -40.69
CA PRO A 68 35.66 -5.54 -41.61
C PRO A 68 35.65 -6.30 -42.93
N LEU A 69 34.46 -6.59 -43.44
CA LEU A 69 34.21 -6.88 -44.85
C LEU A 69 33.40 -5.71 -45.45
N ASP A 70 34.00 -5.14 -46.49
CA ASP A 70 33.54 -4.21 -47.52
C ASP A 70 32.19 -3.46 -47.45
N ALA A 71 32.29 -2.20 -47.88
CA ALA A 71 31.26 -1.18 -47.97
C ALA A 71 30.08 -1.55 -48.89
N ALA A 72 28.85 -1.17 -48.51
CA ALA A 72 28.15 0.02 -49.02
C ALA A 72 26.64 0.04 -48.64
N ILE A 73 26.10 1.27 -48.55
CA ILE A 73 24.68 1.70 -48.74
C ILE A 73 23.72 1.79 -47.51
N SER A 74 23.46 3.07 -47.17
CA SER A 74 22.22 3.77 -46.78
C SER A 74 21.39 3.46 -45.51
N SER A 75 21.33 4.48 -44.64
CA SER A 75 20.17 5.11 -44.00
C SER A 75 19.12 4.28 -43.25
N SER A 76 19.03 4.50 -41.93
CA SER A 76 17.85 5.09 -41.28
C SER A 76 18.11 5.28 -39.78
N GLY A 77 17.74 6.44 -39.25
CA GLY A 77 17.98 6.82 -37.86
C GLY A 77 17.32 5.89 -36.85
N ALA A 78 18.11 5.46 -35.87
CA ALA A 78 17.63 4.84 -34.64
C ALA A 78 17.77 5.84 -33.50
N ALA A 79 16.65 6.12 -32.84
CA ALA A 79 16.56 6.96 -31.67
C ALA A 79 17.53 6.48 -30.58
N SER A 80 18.45 7.34 -30.18
CA SER A 80 19.30 7.13 -29.02
C SER A 80 18.45 7.21 -27.76
N THR A 81 18.26 6.07 -27.10
CA THR A 81 17.81 5.99 -25.71
C THR A 81 18.71 6.89 -24.85
N PRO A 82 18.17 7.77 -24.00
CA PRO A 82 19.03 8.60 -23.15
C PRO A 82 19.79 7.69 -22.16
N PRO A 83 21.11 7.83 -22.03
CA PRO A 83 21.86 7.10 -21.00
C PRO A 83 21.42 7.57 -19.62
N LEU A 84 21.22 6.63 -18.70
CA LEU A 84 21.00 6.90 -17.28
C LEU A 84 22.11 7.82 -16.75
N PRO A 85 21.79 8.85 -15.93
CA PRO A 85 22.76 9.83 -15.47
C PRO A 85 23.84 9.16 -14.62
N GLN A 86 25.08 9.16 -15.12
CA GLN A 86 26.26 8.74 -14.37
C GLN A 86 26.56 9.82 -13.31
N VAL A 87 26.42 9.47 -12.03
CA VAL A 87 26.74 10.38 -10.92
C VAL A 87 28.24 10.29 -10.64
N ASP A 88 28.94 11.39 -10.89
CA ASP A 88 30.32 11.61 -10.44
C ASP A 88 30.40 11.51 -8.91
N ALA A 89 31.32 10.69 -8.39
CA ALA A 89 31.47 10.43 -6.95
C ALA A 89 31.65 11.72 -6.14
N SER A 90 32.29 12.74 -6.72
CA SER A 90 32.47 14.05 -6.07
C SER A 90 31.16 14.85 -5.89
N LYS A 91 30.16 14.56 -6.73
CA LYS A 91 28.83 15.22 -6.74
C LYS A 91 27.78 14.43 -5.97
N MET A 92 28.10 13.22 -5.52
CA MET A 92 27.20 12.37 -4.76
C MET A 92 26.95 12.94 -3.36
N GLN A 93 25.78 13.53 -3.13
CA GLN A 93 25.30 13.92 -1.80
C GLN A 93 25.06 12.67 -0.93
N ILE A 94 25.84 12.52 0.15
CA ILE A 94 25.75 11.42 1.12
C ILE A 94 25.34 11.99 2.49
N LEU A 95 24.39 11.33 3.15
CA LEU A 95 24.00 11.60 4.53
C LEU A 95 24.50 10.49 5.46
N VAL A 96 25.13 10.84 6.58
CA VAL A 96 25.54 9.91 7.64
C VAL A 96 24.83 10.31 8.94
N PRO A 97 23.65 9.72 9.23
CA PRO A 97 22.93 9.94 10.47
C PRO A 97 23.53 9.17 11.65
N GLY A 98 23.38 9.71 12.86
CA GLY A 98 23.97 9.13 14.07
C GLY A 98 25.49 8.96 13.92
N CYS A 99 26.17 9.97 13.34
CA CYS A 99 27.55 9.79 12.90
C CYS A 99 28.52 9.51 14.05
N GLY A 100 28.18 9.94 15.28
CA GLY A 100 29.04 9.84 16.44
C GLY A 100 30.45 10.39 16.15
N ASN A 101 31.46 9.75 16.75
CA ASN A 101 32.88 10.04 16.50
C ASN A 101 33.56 8.97 15.63
N SER A 102 32.78 8.28 14.79
CA SER A 102 33.30 7.32 13.81
C SER A 102 34.14 8.02 12.74
N ARG A 103 35.15 7.32 12.25
CA ARG A 103 36.00 7.74 11.12
C ARG A 103 35.40 7.37 9.77
N LEU A 104 34.19 6.78 9.72
CA LEU A 104 33.55 6.40 8.46
C LEU A 104 33.54 7.55 7.44
N SER A 105 33.09 8.73 7.86
CA SER A 105 33.00 9.92 7.01
C SER A 105 34.38 10.44 6.58
N GLU A 106 35.38 10.35 7.45
CA GLU A 106 36.78 10.69 7.11
C GLU A 106 37.29 9.78 5.99
N ASN A 107 37.07 8.47 6.13
CA ASN A 107 37.54 7.48 5.17
C ASN A 107 36.80 7.56 3.83
N LEU A 108 35.50 7.89 3.84
CA LEU A 108 34.72 8.15 2.63
C LEU A 108 35.23 9.39 1.88
N TYR A 109 35.51 10.47 2.62
CA TYR A 109 36.09 11.68 2.06
C TYR A 109 37.43 11.40 1.40
N ASP A 110 38.32 10.70 2.11
CA ASP A 110 39.66 10.33 1.60
C ASP A 110 39.58 9.33 0.43
N SER A 111 38.40 8.75 0.17
CA SER A 111 38.11 7.89 -0.98
C SER A 111 37.44 8.63 -2.16
N GLY A 112 37.30 9.96 -2.08
CA GLY A 112 36.81 10.82 -3.17
C GLY A 112 35.37 11.33 -3.03
N PHE A 113 34.65 10.96 -1.96
CA PHE A 113 33.28 11.42 -1.71
C PHE A 113 33.32 12.68 -0.85
N HIS A 114 33.37 13.87 -1.47
CA HIS A 114 33.53 15.11 -0.71
C HIS A 114 32.21 15.69 -0.19
N SER A 115 31.09 15.39 -0.84
CA SER A 115 29.76 15.91 -0.50
C SER A 115 29.06 15.12 0.63
N ILE A 116 29.68 15.04 1.80
CA ILE A 116 29.16 14.29 2.96
C ILE A 116 28.54 15.25 3.98
N THR A 117 27.29 14.96 4.38
CA THR A 117 26.60 15.61 5.49
C THR A 117 26.48 14.63 6.65
N ASN A 118 27.01 15.02 7.80
CA ASN A 118 26.99 14.23 9.03
C ASN A 118 26.02 14.87 10.02
N ILE A 119 25.14 14.06 10.60
CA ILE A 119 24.22 14.52 11.63
C ILE A 119 24.28 13.63 12.88
N ASP A 120 24.12 14.28 14.03
CA ASP A 120 24.00 13.65 15.34
C ASP A 120 23.27 14.64 16.27
N PHE A 121 22.45 14.15 17.19
CA PHE A 121 21.76 15.03 18.15
C PHE A 121 22.70 15.56 19.25
N SER A 122 23.89 14.97 19.42
CA SER A 122 24.87 15.37 20.42
C SER A 122 25.66 16.57 19.91
N LYS A 123 25.53 17.68 20.62
CA LYS A 123 26.30 18.90 20.32
C LYS A 123 27.79 18.67 20.53
N VAL A 124 28.14 17.86 21.54
CA VAL A 124 29.54 17.58 21.91
C VAL A 124 30.25 16.93 20.73
N VAL A 125 29.71 15.81 20.23
CA VAL A 125 30.37 15.06 19.16
C VAL A 125 30.44 15.82 17.84
N ILE A 126 29.37 16.54 17.47
CA ILE A 126 29.36 17.37 16.26
C ILE A 126 30.42 18.48 16.33
N SER A 127 30.59 19.11 17.50
CA SER A 127 31.59 20.16 17.67
C SER A 127 33.01 19.61 17.56
N ASP A 128 33.27 18.44 18.16
CA ASP A 128 34.58 17.80 18.13
C ASP A 128 34.93 17.30 16.73
N MET A 129 33.97 16.64 16.06
CA MET A 129 34.18 16.13 14.71
C MET A 129 34.37 17.23 13.66
N LEU A 130 33.66 18.36 13.81
CA LEU A 130 33.90 19.56 12.99
C LEU A 130 35.33 20.08 13.19
N ARG A 131 35.77 20.29 14.44
CA ARG A 131 37.13 20.79 14.75
C ARG A 131 38.21 19.87 14.20
N ARG A 132 38.02 18.56 14.33
CA ARG A 132 38.93 17.52 13.85
C ARG A 132 39.09 17.53 12.33
N ASN A 133 38.04 17.87 11.58
CA ASN A 133 38.01 17.70 10.13
C ASN A 133 38.09 18.99 9.32
N VAL A 134 37.68 20.15 9.85
CA VAL A 134 37.53 21.40 9.09
C VAL A 134 38.79 21.84 8.32
N ARG A 135 39.99 21.50 8.82
CA ARG A 135 41.26 21.86 8.16
C ARG A 135 41.65 20.93 7.00
N PHE A 136 41.35 19.64 7.11
CA PHE A 136 41.83 18.62 6.16
C PHE A 136 40.73 18.15 5.21
N ARG A 137 39.47 18.28 5.61
CA ARG A 137 38.29 17.81 4.88
C ARG A 137 37.19 18.89 4.89
N PRO A 138 37.47 20.07 4.31
CA PRO A 138 36.63 21.26 4.46
C PRO A 138 35.22 21.13 3.87
N ASP A 139 35.01 20.23 2.91
CA ASP A 139 33.70 20.10 2.23
C ASP A 139 32.67 19.28 3.04
N MET A 140 33.11 18.57 4.10
CA MET A 140 32.20 17.86 4.99
C MET A 140 31.36 18.82 5.82
N ARG A 141 30.06 18.51 5.91
CA ARG A 141 29.10 19.27 6.72
C ARG A 141 28.82 18.50 8.01
N TRP A 142 28.77 19.20 9.13
CA TRP A 142 28.47 18.65 10.44
C TRP A 142 27.32 19.45 11.06
N ARG A 143 26.20 18.79 11.39
CA ARG A 143 25.00 19.47 11.91
C ARG A 143 24.44 18.74 13.12
N ILE A 144 24.06 19.52 14.12
CA ILE A 144 23.31 19.02 15.27
C ILE A 144 21.87 18.81 14.80
N MET A 145 21.42 17.56 14.74
CA MET A 145 20.10 17.23 14.22
C MET A 145 19.67 15.85 14.70
N ASP A 146 18.39 15.72 15.05
CA ASP A 146 17.74 14.45 15.36
C ASP A 146 17.41 13.72 14.05
N MET A 147 17.85 12.48 13.90
CA MET A 147 17.59 11.67 12.71
C MET A 147 16.13 11.24 12.56
N THR A 148 15.32 11.30 13.62
CA THR A 148 13.86 11.03 13.57
C THR A 148 13.05 12.21 13.03
N SER A 149 13.68 13.39 12.88
CA SER A 149 13.06 14.62 12.38
C SER A 149 14.10 15.48 11.64
N MET A 150 14.41 15.10 10.40
CA MET A 150 15.46 15.70 9.61
C MET A 150 14.99 16.98 8.90
N GLN A 151 15.73 18.07 9.08
CA GLN A 151 15.43 19.37 8.46
C GLN A 151 16.05 19.50 7.06
N PHE A 152 15.87 18.48 6.24
CA PHE A 152 16.29 18.46 4.83
C PHE A 152 15.07 18.41 3.91
N PRO A 153 15.12 18.99 2.70
CA PRO A 153 14.10 18.79 1.69
C PRO A 153 13.99 17.32 1.27
N ASP A 154 12.83 16.94 0.78
CA ASP A 154 12.61 15.65 0.11
C ASP A 154 13.61 15.47 -1.03
N GLU A 155 14.02 14.22 -1.26
CA GLU A 155 14.87 13.84 -2.41
C GLU A 155 16.17 14.67 -2.51
N SER A 156 16.82 14.90 -1.38
CA SER A 156 18.06 15.69 -1.27
C SER A 156 19.34 14.85 -1.39
N PHE A 157 19.30 13.56 -1.04
CA PHE A 157 20.49 12.69 -0.98
C PHE A 157 20.44 11.52 -1.96
N HIS A 158 21.61 11.11 -2.43
CA HIS A 158 21.77 9.90 -3.25
C HIS A 158 22.05 8.66 -2.40
N ALA A 159 22.68 8.84 -1.24
CA ALA A 159 22.85 7.75 -0.28
C ALA A 159 22.68 8.23 1.16
N VAL A 160 22.13 7.34 1.99
CA VAL A 160 22.07 7.47 3.44
C VAL A 160 22.83 6.28 4.03
N LEU A 161 23.83 6.54 4.86
CA LEU A 161 24.72 5.53 5.46
C LEU A 161 24.51 5.46 6.97
N ASP A 162 23.72 4.48 7.41
CA ASP A 162 23.45 4.21 8.82
C ASP A 162 24.43 3.16 9.36
N LYS A 163 25.07 3.46 10.48
CA LYS A 163 25.96 2.51 11.18
C LYS A 163 25.60 2.42 12.66
N GLY A 164 24.56 1.64 12.94
CA GLY A 164 24.05 1.42 14.30
C GLY A 164 23.15 2.53 14.81
N GLY A 165 22.79 3.50 13.96
CA GLY A 165 21.83 4.54 14.31
C GLY A 165 20.43 3.95 14.47
N LEU A 166 20.00 3.09 13.54
CA LEU A 166 18.73 2.38 13.67
C LEU A 166 18.70 1.49 14.92
N ASP A 167 19.75 0.70 15.15
CA ASP A 167 19.79 -0.21 16.30
C ASP A 167 19.74 0.55 17.63
N ALA A 168 20.42 1.71 17.73
CA ALA A 168 20.34 2.59 18.89
C ALA A 168 18.93 3.15 19.15
N LEU A 169 18.11 3.31 18.10
CA LEU A 169 16.72 3.72 18.25
C LEU A 169 15.80 2.56 18.63
N MET A 170 16.16 1.31 18.31
CA MET A 170 15.28 0.14 18.41
C MET A 170 15.25 -0.51 19.80
N GLU A 171 15.35 0.29 20.86
CA GLU A 171 15.21 -0.16 22.26
C GLU A 171 13.79 -0.70 22.54
N PRO A 172 13.59 -1.72 23.40
CA PRO A 172 12.32 -2.46 23.50
C PRO A 172 11.04 -1.63 23.73
N GLU A 173 11.11 -0.51 24.48
CA GLU A 173 9.92 0.27 24.83
C GLU A 173 9.50 1.30 23.76
N LEU A 174 10.47 2.03 23.20
CA LEU A 174 10.22 3.13 22.24
C LEU A 174 10.56 2.77 20.79
N GLY A 175 11.26 1.66 20.59
CA GLY A 175 11.95 1.31 19.35
C GLY A 175 11.08 1.29 18.11
N PRO A 176 9.94 0.58 18.10
CA PRO A 176 9.09 0.53 16.92
C PRO A 176 8.61 1.91 16.44
N LYS A 177 8.39 2.87 17.36
CA LYS A 177 7.95 4.22 17.02
C LYS A 177 9.10 5.05 16.45
N LEU A 178 10.22 5.12 17.16
CA LEU A 178 11.38 5.94 16.76
C LEU A 178 12.02 5.41 15.48
N GLY A 179 12.20 4.09 15.36
CA GLY A 179 12.68 3.44 14.15
C GLY A 179 11.76 3.72 12.96
N ASN A 180 10.44 3.69 13.15
CA ASN A 180 9.50 4.05 12.08
C ASN A 180 9.63 5.51 11.64
N GLN A 181 9.79 6.44 12.58
CA GLN A 181 9.98 7.86 12.27
C GLN A 181 11.28 8.06 11.48
N TYR A 182 12.39 7.51 11.97
CA TYR A 182 13.68 7.57 11.30
C TYR A 182 13.64 6.99 9.88
N LEU A 183 13.15 5.77 9.70
CA LEU A 183 13.09 5.16 8.37
C LEU A 183 12.13 5.91 7.42
N SER A 184 11.13 6.62 7.94
CA SER A 184 10.28 7.50 7.12
C SER A 184 11.07 8.70 6.62
N GLU A 185 11.89 9.31 7.47
CA GLU A 185 12.82 10.37 7.08
C GLU A 185 13.84 9.89 6.04
N VAL A 186 14.43 8.70 6.23
CA VAL A 186 15.33 8.09 5.24
C VAL A 186 14.65 7.96 3.87
N LYS A 187 13.44 7.39 3.82
CA LYS A 187 12.67 7.25 2.57
C LYS A 187 12.37 8.61 1.91
N ARG A 188 12.10 9.63 2.73
CA ARG A 188 11.75 10.99 2.28
C ARG A 188 12.95 11.73 1.68
N VAL A 189 14.09 11.72 2.36
CA VAL A 189 15.28 12.47 1.94
C VAL A 189 16.03 11.81 0.78
N LEU A 190 15.81 10.51 0.53
CA LEU A 190 16.41 9.78 -0.59
C LEU A 190 15.73 10.12 -1.93
N LYS A 191 16.55 10.45 -2.93
CA LYS A 191 16.15 10.58 -4.33
C LYS A 191 15.66 9.25 -4.91
N SER A 192 14.89 9.30 -5.99
CA SER A 192 14.68 8.13 -6.86
C SER A 192 16.04 7.57 -7.32
N GLY A 193 16.22 6.24 -7.24
CA GLY A 193 17.50 5.57 -7.43
C GLY A 193 18.49 5.73 -6.26
N GLY A 194 18.10 6.40 -5.17
CA GLY A 194 18.93 6.59 -3.99
C GLY A 194 19.00 5.33 -3.14
N LYS A 195 20.10 5.16 -2.40
CA LYS A 195 20.39 3.95 -1.61
C LYS A 195 20.46 4.24 -0.12
N PHE A 196 19.71 3.47 0.66
CA PHE A 196 19.92 3.34 2.10
C PHE A 196 20.85 2.18 2.37
N VAL A 197 21.97 2.43 3.05
CA VAL A 197 22.91 1.39 3.50
C VAL A 197 22.86 1.36 5.03
N CYS A 198 22.42 0.26 5.60
CA CYS A 198 22.30 0.07 7.04
C CYS A 198 23.23 -1.05 7.51
N LEU A 199 24.18 -0.71 8.37
CA LEU A 199 24.99 -1.66 9.10
C LEU A 199 24.33 -1.96 10.43
N THR A 200 23.98 -3.23 10.64
CA THR A 200 23.20 -3.69 11.80
C THR A 200 23.63 -5.09 12.24
N LEU A 201 23.27 -5.45 13.46
CA LEU A 201 23.31 -6.83 13.95
C LEU A 201 22.10 -7.66 13.52
N ALA A 202 21.15 -7.06 12.80
CA ALA A 202 20.02 -7.78 12.21
C ALA A 202 19.23 -8.58 13.26
N GLU A 203 19.02 -7.99 14.44
CA GLU A 203 18.15 -8.60 15.44
C GLU A 203 16.71 -8.70 14.91
N SER A 204 15.95 -9.69 15.39
CA SER A 204 14.63 -10.03 14.84
C SER A 204 13.66 -8.84 14.82
N HIS A 205 13.68 -8.00 15.85
CA HIS A 205 12.83 -6.81 15.94
C HIS A 205 13.27 -5.70 14.96
N VAL A 206 14.57 -5.56 14.68
CA VAL A 206 15.10 -4.63 13.68
C VAL A 206 14.71 -5.09 12.27
N LEU A 207 14.86 -6.38 11.98
CA LEU A 207 14.46 -6.97 10.69
C LEU A 207 12.95 -6.90 10.47
N GLY A 208 12.17 -7.15 11.52
CA GLY A 208 10.72 -7.04 11.51
C GLY A 208 10.23 -5.62 11.19
N LEU A 209 11.06 -4.60 11.37
CA LEU A 209 10.79 -3.24 10.91
C LEU A 209 11.36 -2.97 9.51
N LEU A 210 12.64 -3.30 9.27
CA LEU A 210 13.36 -2.99 8.03
C LEU A 210 12.69 -3.62 6.80
N PHE A 211 12.39 -4.92 6.85
CA PHE A 211 11.88 -5.65 5.70
C PHE A 211 10.51 -5.13 5.22
N PRO A 212 9.49 -4.96 6.09
CA PRO A 212 8.24 -4.34 5.67
C PRO A 212 8.42 -2.89 5.18
N LYS A 213 9.26 -2.09 5.87
CA LYS A 213 9.46 -0.67 5.54
C LYS A 213 9.98 -0.45 4.12
N PHE A 214 10.82 -1.37 3.66
CA PHE A 214 11.41 -1.39 2.32
C PHE A 214 10.81 -2.49 1.43
N ARG A 215 9.54 -2.85 1.64
CA ARG A 215 8.82 -3.80 0.77
C ARG A 215 8.47 -3.21 -0.58
N TYR A 216 7.70 -2.13 -0.57
CA TYR A 216 7.10 -1.56 -1.77
C TYR A 216 7.90 -0.40 -2.35
N GLY A 217 8.34 -0.53 -3.61
CA GLY A 217 9.15 0.47 -4.31
C GLY A 217 10.64 0.44 -3.94
N TRP A 218 11.13 -0.70 -3.42
CA TRP A 218 12.53 -0.86 -3.05
C TRP A 218 13.08 -2.24 -3.40
N THR A 219 14.31 -2.25 -3.91
CA THR A 219 15.13 -3.46 -4.04
C THR A 219 16.00 -3.59 -2.79
N VAL A 220 16.03 -4.76 -2.16
CA VAL A 220 16.80 -5.00 -0.94
C VAL A 220 17.85 -6.08 -1.16
N ASN A 221 19.09 -5.78 -0.79
CA ASN A 221 20.22 -6.71 -0.78
C ASN A 221 20.82 -6.80 0.62
N VAL A 222 21.20 -8.00 1.05
CA VAL A 222 21.83 -8.22 2.36
C VAL A 222 23.19 -8.88 2.19
N HIS A 223 24.21 -8.27 2.80
CA HIS A 223 25.59 -8.75 2.79
C HIS A 223 26.06 -9.06 4.21
N ALA A 224 26.78 -10.17 4.38
CA ALA A 224 27.49 -10.47 5.62
C ALA A 224 28.90 -9.85 5.56
N ILE A 225 29.29 -9.09 6.59
CA ILE A 225 30.59 -8.42 6.63
C ILE A 225 31.64 -9.30 7.30
N PRO A 226 32.70 -9.77 6.59
CA PRO A 226 33.63 -10.73 7.17
C PRO A 226 34.30 -10.22 8.45
N GLN A 227 34.23 -11.00 9.54
CA GLN A 227 34.96 -10.68 10.76
C GLN A 227 36.40 -11.14 10.67
N LYS A 228 37.35 -10.28 11.06
CA LYS A 228 38.70 -10.72 11.39
C LYS A 228 38.73 -11.18 12.85
N PRO A 229 39.35 -12.33 13.18
CA PRO A 229 39.58 -12.70 14.57
C PRO A 229 40.51 -11.65 15.20
N SER A 230 39.97 -10.85 16.12
CA SER A 230 40.74 -9.88 16.90
C SER A 230 41.12 -10.50 18.25
N ASN A 231 42.41 -10.49 18.59
CA ASN A 231 42.93 -10.90 19.90
C ASN A 231 42.76 -9.82 21.00
N LYS A 232 42.10 -8.69 20.70
CA LYS A 232 41.85 -7.64 21.69
C LYS A 232 40.39 -7.66 22.10
N PRO A 233 40.07 -7.68 23.42
CA PRO A 233 38.73 -7.41 23.90
C PRO A 233 38.43 -5.92 23.61
N SER A 234 37.86 -5.61 22.46
CA SER A 234 37.35 -4.28 22.19
C SER A 234 36.04 -4.11 22.96
N LEU A 235 35.81 -2.92 23.52
CA LEU A 235 34.53 -2.54 24.15
C LEU A 235 33.32 -2.80 23.22
N GLN A 236 33.56 -2.96 21.91
CA GLN A 236 32.61 -3.30 20.84
C GLN A 236 31.72 -4.50 21.15
N THR A 237 32.23 -5.51 21.87
CA THR A 237 31.45 -6.72 22.22
C THR A 237 30.93 -6.70 23.66
N PHE A 238 31.50 -5.88 24.55
CA PHE A 238 31.14 -5.88 25.96
C PHE A 238 29.85 -5.11 26.27
N ILE A 239 29.54 -4.08 25.49
CA ILE A 239 28.37 -3.21 25.73
C ILE A 239 27.06 -3.94 25.41
N LEU A 240 27.00 -4.69 24.30
CA LEU A 240 25.81 -5.48 23.92
C LEU A 240 25.53 -6.69 24.85
N ILE A 241 26.56 -7.21 25.53
CA ILE A 241 26.41 -8.37 26.42
C ILE A 241 25.91 -7.95 27.82
N ALA A 242 26.18 -6.70 28.24
CA ALA A 242 25.85 -6.25 29.59
C ALA A 242 24.34 -6.14 29.87
N GLU A 243 23.50 -5.99 28.83
CA GLU A 243 22.05 -5.89 28.99
C GLU A 243 21.30 -7.22 28.96
N LYS A 244 21.92 -8.33 28.51
CA LYS A 244 21.19 -9.60 28.32
C LYS A 244 21.56 -10.75 29.26
N GLU A 245 22.61 -10.63 30.07
CA GLU A 245 23.00 -11.70 30.99
C GLU A 245 23.36 -11.18 32.39
N ASN A 246 22.38 -11.18 33.30
CA ASN A 246 22.65 -11.50 34.70
C ASN A 246 23.02 -12.99 34.77
N TYR A 247 24.22 -13.45 34.38
CA TYR A 247 24.78 -14.73 34.88
C TYR A 247 26.26 -14.95 34.51
N THR A 248 26.89 -15.74 35.37
CA THR A 248 28.26 -16.25 35.46
C THR A 248 29.02 -16.53 34.15
N LYS A 249 30.31 -16.16 34.13
CA LYS A 249 31.35 -16.49 33.13
C LYS A 249 31.14 -17.85 32.43
N PRO A 250 30.86 -17.87 31.12
CA PRO A 250 31.18 -18.98 30.23
C PRO A 250 32.43 -18.64 29.40
N SER A 251 33.26 -19.64 29.16
CA SER A 251 34.57 -19.56 28.49
C SER A 251 34.54 -19.47 26.95
N ASN A 252 33.38 -19.26 26.32
CA ASN A 252 33.25 -19.01 24.88
C ASN A 252 32.12 -17.99 24.62
N LYS A 253 32.47 -16.72 24.40
CA LYS A 253 31.50 -15.68 23.99
C LYS A 253 31.12 -15.88 22.52
N PRO A 254 29.83 -15.88 22.15
CA PRO A 254 29.42 -15.91 20.75
C PRO A 254 29.86 -14.61 20.05
N SER A 255 30.60 -14.73 18.95
CA SER A 255 30.93 -13.60 18.08
C SER A 255 29.69 -13.21 17.27
N LEU A 256 29.16 -12.01 17.50
CA LEU A 256 28.01 -11.46 16.78
C LEU A 256 28.43 -10.99 15.40
N GLN A 257 27.75 -11.42 14.34
CA GLN A 257 28.03 -11.07 12.95
C GLN A 257 27.38 -9.72 12.57
N THR A 258 28.11 -8.88 11.83
CA THR A 258 27.59 -7.62 11.25
C THR A 258 27.04 -7.86 9.86
N PHE A 259 25.86 -7.30 9.58
CA PHE A 259 25.24 -7.33 8.26
C PHE A 259 25.15 -5.92 7.68
N MET A 260 25.25 -5.83 6.36
CA MET A 260 25.03 -4.62 5.58
C MET A 260 23.79 -4.83 4.71
N LEU A 261 22.70 -4.16 5.06
CA LEU A 261 21.48 -4.13 4.27
C LEU A 261 21.49 -2.91 3.36
N ILE A 262 21.13 -3.11 2.09
CA ILE A 262 21.11 -2.08 1.06
C ILE A 262 19.72 -2.05 0.46
N ALA A 263 18.99 -0.96 0.70
CA ALA A 263 17.68 -0.71 0.10
C ALA A 263 17.80 0.40 -0.95
N GLU A 264 17.51 0.09 -2.20
CA GLU A 264 17.55 1.02 -3.33
C GLU A 264 16.13 1.44 -3.72
N LYS A 265 15.89 2.76 -3.84
CA LYS A 265 14.57 3.33 -4.16
C LYS A 265 14.29 3.16 -5.65
N GLU A 266 13.31 2.34 -5.97
CA GLU A 266 12.92 2.01 -7.35
C GLU A 266 11.61 2.68 -7.76
N ASN A 267 11.41 2.86 -9.07
CA ASN A 267 10.18 3.41 -9.63
C ASN A 267 9.20 2.33 -10.13
N TYR A 268 9.60 1.05 -10.12
CA TYR A 268 8.76 -0.05 -10.61
C TYR A 268 7.88 -0.63 -9.50
N THR A 269 6.70 -1.10 -9.88
CA THR A 269 5.70 -1.68 -8.96
C THR A 269 5.90 -3.16 -8.68
N VAL A 270 6.89 -3.80 -9.30
CA VAL A 270 7.17 -5.24 -9.17
C VAL A 270 7.98 -5.47 -7.90
N LEU A 271 7.56 -6.44 -7.09
CA LEU A 271 8.29 -6.82 -5.89
C LEU A 271 9.36 -7.85 -6.24
N CYS A 272 10.62 -7.46 -6.10
CA CYS A 272 11.73 -8.38 -6.21
C CYS A 272 11.98 -9.07 -4.86
N PRO A 273 12.34 -10.38 -4.86
CA PRO A 273 12.87 -11.03 -3.67
C PRO A 273 14.10 -10.30 -3.14
N ILE A 274 14.24 -10.27 -1.82
CA ILE A 274 15.46 -9.84 -1.14
C ILE A 274 16.58 -10.80 -1.52
N SER A 275 17.65 -10.24 -2.07
CA SER A 275 18.84 -10.99 -2.46
C SER A 275 19.87 -11.01 -1.33
N SER A 276 20.55 -12.13 -1.12
CA SER A 276 21.64 -12.26 -0.15
C SER A 276 22.94 -12.62 -0.87
N SER A 277 24.08 -12.09 -0.40
CA SER A 277 25.40 -12.46 -0.94
C SER A 277 26.05 -13.66 -0.24
N PHE A 278 25.31 -14.37 0.60
CA PHE A 278 25.77 -15.49 1.40
C PHE A 278 24.80 -16.67 1.27
N ASN A 279 25.33 -17.88 1.48
CA ASN A 279 24.57 -19.13 1.50
C ASN A 279 24.36 -19.62 2.94
N HIS A 280 23.34 -20.45 3.18
CA HIS A 280 23.07 -21.05 4.50
C HIS A 280 24.33 -21.66 5.14
N SER A 281 25.11 -22.43 4.36
CA SER A 281 26.34 -23.08 4.83
C SER A 281 27.46 -22.13 5.25
N SER A 282 27.46 -20.89 4.76
CA SER A 282 28.46 -19.87 5.13
C SER A 282 28.14 -19.14 6.43
N LEU A 283 26.91 -19.27 6.94
CA LEU A 283 26.41 -18.57 8.12
C LEU A 283 26.20 -19.46 9.35
N ASP A 284 26.18 -20.78 9.18
CA ASP A 284 25.99 -21.76 10.27
C ASP A 284 27.00 -21.60 11.42
N CYS A 285 28.14 -20.95 11.17
CA CYS A 285 29.16 -20.67 12.18
C CYS A 285 28.79 -19.55 13.19
N PHE A 286 27.72 -18.78 12.96
CA PHE A 286 27.38 -17.59 13.76
C PHE A 286 26.15 -17.73 14.67
N GLY A 287 25.67 -18.97 14.87
CA GLY A 287 24.67 -19.28 15.89
C GLY A 287 23.25 -18.77 15.62
N SER A 288 22.52 -18.42 16.69
CA SER A 288 21.09 -18.07 16.65
C SER A 288 20.77 -16.79 15.88
N GLN A 289 21.69 -15.82 15.85
CA GLN A 289 21.52 -14.54 15.14
C GLN A 289 21.36 -14.77 13.63
N ALA A 290 22.30 -15.51 13.02
CA ALA A 290 22.28 -15.75 11.58
C ALA A 290 21.07 -16.59 11.15
N ARG A 291 20.65 -17.55 11.99
CA ARG A 291 19.41 -18.30 11.78
C ARG A 291 18.17 -17.39 11.79
N GLY A 292 18.09 -16.47 12.76
CA GLY A 292 16.99 -15.51 12.83
C GLY A 292 16.90 -14.60 11.58
N LEU A 293 18.05 -14.17 11.04
CA LEU A 293 18.10 -13.43 9.78
C LEU A 293 17.60 -14.27 8.59
N LEU A 294 18.04 -15.52 8.49
CA LEU A 294 17.62 -16.43 7.40
C LEU A 294 16.11 -16.69 7.45
N GLU A 295 15.56 -16.99 8.63
CA GLU A 295 14.12 -17.19 8.83
C GLU A 295 13.33 -15.93 8.45
N ALA A 296 13.81 -14.74 8.84
CA ALA A 296 13.18 -13.48 8.46
C ALA A 296 13.25 -13.20 6.94
N LEU A 297 14.38 -13.52 6.30
CA LEU A 297 14.55 -13.39 4.84
C LEU A 297 13.60 -14.32 4.08
N GLU A 298 13.50 -15.59 4.49
CA GLU A 298 12.58 -16.56 3.89
C GLU A 298 11.12 -16.13 4.05
N SER A 299 10.75 -15.68 5.25
CA SER A 299 9.40 -15.19 5.53
C SER A 299 9.03 -14.00 4.64
N GLU A 300 9.90 -12.98 4.55
CA GLU A 300 9.66 -11.81 3.72
C GLU A 300 9.66 -12.14 2.23
N ASN A 301 10.53 -13.03 1.76
CA ASN A 301 10.57 -13.45 0.36
C ASN A 301 9.32 -14.24 -0.04
N LYS A 302 8.77 -15.05 0.87
CA LYS A 302 7.47 -15.70 0.67
C LYS A 302 6.37 -14.66 0.50
N ILE A 303 6.32 -13.65 1.36
CA ILE A 303 5.36 -12.54 1.25
C ILE A 303 5.50 -11.85 -0.12
N ARG A 304 6.72 -11.45 -0.50
CA ARG A 304 6.99 -10.79 -1.80
C ARG A 304 6.58 -11.64 -3.01
N ALA A 305 6.74 -12.96 -2.93
CA ALA A 305 6.31 -13.90 -3.98
C ALA A 305 4.78 -13.99 -4.10
N GLU A 306 4.06 -14.05 -2.97
CA GLU A 306 2.60 -14.04 -2.93
C GLU A 306 2.03 -12.78 -3.60
N TYR A 307 2.63 -11.61 -3.32
CA TYR A 307 2.24 -10.33 -3.92
C TYR A 307 2.64 -10.17 -5.40
N SER A 308 3.49 -11.03 -5.95
CA SER A 308 3.90 -10.96 -7.37
C SER A 308 3.05 -11.83 -8.29
N ASN A 309 2.42 -12.88 -7.74
CA ASN A 309 1.68 -13.89 -8.52
C ASN A 309 0.16 -13.71 -8.50
N GLY A 310 -0.39 -12.84 -7.66
CA GLY A 310 -1.84 -12.65 -7.51
C GLY A 310 -2.39 -11.52 -8.39
N SER A 311 -3.42 -11.80 -9.19
CA SER A 311 -4.23 -10.78 -9.89
C SER A 311 -5.22 -10.06 -8.96
N ASP A 312 -5.63 -10.71 -7.87
CA ASP A 312 -6.60 -10.22 -6.88
C ASP A 312 -5.98 -10.22 -5.46
N ILE A 313 -4.95 -9.41 -5.27
CA ILE A 313 -4.30 -9.32 -3.96
C ILE A 313 -5.06 -8.34 -3.07
N LEU A 314 -5.39 -8.82 -1.87
CA LEU A 314 -6.04 -8.05 -0.82
C LEU A 314 -4.98 -7.44 0.09
N TYR A 315 -4.80 -6.11 0.02
CA TYR A 315 -3.80 -5.40 0.82
C TYR A 315 -4.33 -5.08 2.22
N SER A 316 -3.46 -5.09 3.23
CA SER A 316 -3.80 -4.48 4.53
C SER A 316 -3.70 -2.96 4.48
N LEU A 317 -4.28 -2.27 5.46
CA LEU A 317 -4.08 -0.83 5.62
C LEU A 317 -2.60 -0.48 5.83
N GLU A 318 -1.85 -1.34 6.52
CA GLU A 318 -0.41 -1.19 6.72
C GLU A 318 0.38 -1.27 5.41
N ASP A 319 0.06 -2.20 4.53
CA ASP A 319 0.74 -2.34 3.24
C ASP A 319 0.59 -1.07 2.39
N LEU A 320 -0.60 -0.47 2.40
CA LEU A 320 -0.84 0.81 1.71
C LEU A 320 -0.05 1.96 2.33
N LYS A 321 0.06 2.02 3.67
CA LYS A 321 0.92 3.00 4.35
C LYS A 321 2.40 2.79 4.03
N LEU A 322 2.83 1.55 3.84
CA LEU A 322 4.20 1.21 3.45
C LEU A 322 4.50 1.58 1.99
N GLY A 323 3.47 1.83 1.18
CA GLY A 323 3.56 2.34 -0.18
C GLY A 323 3.04 1.39 -1.26
N ALA A 324 2.30 0.34 -0.89
CA ALA A 324 1.68 -0.56 -1.87
C ALA A 324 0.77 0.23 -2.82
N LYS A 325 0.99 0.08 -4.14
CA LYS A 325 0.28 0.83 -5.20
C LYS A 325 0.37 2.37 -5.06
N GLY A 326 1.49 2.86 -4.54
CA GLY A 326 1.84 4.28 -4.46
C GLY A 326 1.28 5.00 -3.24
N GLY A 327 1.76 6.23 -2.99
CA GLY A 327 1.39 7.00 -1.79
C GLY A 327 -0.12 7.30 -1.67
N LEU A 328 -0.64 7.25 -0.45
CA LEU A 328 -2.04 7.56 -0.16
C LEU A 328 -2.33 9.06 -0.19
N ALA A 329 -1.36 9.91 0.16
CA ALA A 329 -1.54 11.36 0.18
C ALA A 329 -1.83 11.97 -1.20
N LYS A 330 -1.40 11.30 -2.29
CA LYS A 330 -1.59 11.73 -3.68
C LYS A 330 -2.69 10.91 -4.36
N LEU A 331 -3.42 11.53 -5.28
CA LEU A 331 -4.39 10.87 -6.17
C LEU A 331 -3.65 10.33 -7.38
N ASN A 332 -3.85 9.05 -7.70
CA ASN A 332 -3.27 8.37 -8.85
C ASN A 332 -4.39 7.99 -9.82
N PRO A 333 -4.62 8.74 -10.92
CA PRO A 333 -5.76 8.50 -11.81
C PRO A 333 -5.87 7.04 -12.27
N GLY A 334 -7.04 6.44 -12.10
CA GLY A 334 -7.29 5.05 -12.49
C GLY A 334 -6.73 3.99 -11.53
N ARG A 335 -6.19 4.38 -10.37
CA ARG A 335 -5.77 3.42 -9.34
C ARG A 335 -6.99 2.67 -8.79
N ARG A 336 -6.90 1.35 -8.78
CA ARG A 336 -7.83 0.42 -8.12
C ARG A 336 -7.05 -0.50 -7.20
N VAL A 337 -7.45 -0.58 -5.94
CA VAL A 337 -6.78 -1.42 -4.93
C VAL A 337 -7.83 -2.11 -4.07
N GLN A 338 -7.78 -3.43 -3.99
CA GLN A 338 -8.59 -4.20 -3.03
C GLN A 338 -7.86 -4.25 -1.69
N LEU A 339 -8.57 -4.00 -0.59
CA LEU A 339 -7.98 -3.97 0.74
C LEU A 339 -8.93 -4.48 1.82
N THR A 340 -8.35 -4.87 2.95
CA THR A 340 -9.08 -5.13 4.19
C THR A 340 -8.87 -3.96 5.14
N LEU A 341 -9.97 -3.45 5.69
CA LEU A 341 -9.98 -2.42 6.72
C LEU A 341 -10.35 -3.05 8.06
N GLY A 342 -9.61 -2.70 9.09
CA GLY A 342 -9.85 -3.19 10.45
C GLY A 342 -9.00 -4.40 10.80
N GLU A 343 -8.46 -4.38 12.01
CA GLU A 343 -7.52 -5.37 12.53
C GLU A 343 -8.04 -5.99 13.84
N PRO A 344 -7.68 -7.25 14.13
CA PRO A 344 -8.05 -7.89 15.39
C PRO A 344 -7.51 -7.11 16.59
N GLY A 345 -8.40 -6.45 17.34
CA GLY A 345 -8.06 -5.67 18.55
C GLY A 345 -8.06 -4.15 18.38
N GLY A 346 -8.13 -3.63 17.15
CA GLY A 346 -8.14 -2.18 16.85
C GLY A 346 -9.47 -1.63 16.33
N SER A 347 -10.29 -2.45 15.68
CA SER A 347 -11.64 -2.10 15.20
C SER A 347 -12.67 -3.13 15.66
N HIS A 348 -13.94 -2.74 15.67
CA HIS A 348 -15.02 -3.67 16.03
C HIS A 348 -15.27 -4.70 14.94
N PHE A 349 -15.04 -4.34 13.67
CA PHE A 349 -15.25 -5.22 12.54
C PHE A 349 -14.07 -5.21 11.56
N SER A 350 -14.05 -6.21 10.68
CA SER A 350 -13.18 -6.28 9.52
C SER A 350 -14.02 -6.09 8.27
N TYR A 351 -13.60 -5.19 7.39
CA TYR A 351 -14.34 -4.80 6.19
C TYR A 351 -13.51 -5.08 4.95
N ARG A 352 -14.17 -5.62 3.92
CA ARG A 352 -13.58 -5.67 2.58
C ARG A 352 -13.88 -4.35 1.87
N ALA A 353 -12.86 -3.74 1.28
CA ALA A 353 -13.01 -2.49 0.58
C ALA A 353 -12.23 -2.44 -0.74
N VAL A 354 -12.64 -1.54 -1.62
CA VAL A 354 -11.93 -1.21 -2.86
C VAL A 354 -11.69 0.29 -2.88
N LEU A 355 -10.42 0.70 -2.92
CA LEU A 355 -10.00 2.09 -3.10
C LEU A 355 -9.87 2.38 -4.59
N LEU A 356 -10.58 3.39 -5.05
CA LEU A 356 -10.66 3.80 -6.45
C LEU A 356 -10.33 5.29 -6.57
N ASP A 357 -9.30 5.63 -7.35
CA ASP A 357 -9.01 7.01 -7.75
C ASP A 357 -9.58 7.27 -9.15
N ALA A 358 -10.37 8.33 -9.30
CA ALA A 358 -11.08 8.64 -10.54
C ALA A 358 -10.13 8.76 -11.75
N ARG A 359 -10.57 8.24 -12.92
CA ARG A 359 -9.75 8.16 -14.15
C ARG A 359 -9.52 9.50 -14.85
N GLN A 360 -10.47 10.43 -14.76
CA GLN A 360 -10.42 11.72 -15.46
C GLN A 360 -10.43 12.89 -14.48
N GLN A 361 -9.48 13.82 -14.62
CA GLN A 361 -9.40 15.06 -13.83
C GLN A 361 -10.22 16.22 -14.44
N SER A 362 -10.92 16.00 -15.56
CA SER A 362 -11.61 17.04 -16.33
C SER A 362 -13.00 17.41 -15.82
N VAL A 363 -13.54 16.68 -14.83
CA VAL A 363 -14.82 16.98 -14.20
C VAL A 363 -14.55 17.58 -12.82
N SER A 364 -15.23 18.68 -12.48
CA SER A 364 -15.17 19.24 -11.12
C SER A 364 -15.72 18.20 -10.14
N PHE A 365 -14.84 17.55 -9.38
CA PHE A 365 -15.23 16.63 -8.33
C PHE A 365 -16.02 17.39 -7.25
N LEU A 366 -17.11 16.80 -6.78
CA LEU A 366 -17.90 17.34 -5.67
C LEU A 366 -17.22 17.04 -4.33
N TYR A 367 -16.56 15.87 -4.25
CA TYR A 367 -15.87 15.39 -3.05
C TYR A 367 -14.44 14.99 -3.37
N ARG A 368 -13.48 15.34 -2.49
CA ARG A 368 -12.10 14.85 -2.62
C ARG A 368 -11.95 13.37 -2.24
N CYS A 369 -12.71 12.93 -1.26
CA CYS A 369 -12.78 11.55 -0.82
C CYS A 369 -14.22 11.25 -0.43
N GLY A 370 -14.72 10.06 -0.74
CA GLY A 370 -16.04 9.60 -0.32
C GLY A 370 -16.01 8.11 0.01
N VAL A 371 -16.90 7.68 0.89
CA VAL A 371 -17.11 6.26 1.21
C VAL A 371 -18.43 5.81 0.60
N PHE A 372 -18.43 4.64 -0.04
CA PHE A 372 -19.63 4.03 -0.61
C PHE A 372 -19.88 2.67 0.04
N LEU A 373 -20.91 2.58 0.88
CA LEU A 373 -21.28 1.37 1.60
C LEU A 373 -22.20 0.51 0.72
N VAL A 374 -21.77 -0.72 0.46
CA VAL A 374 -22.53 -1.74 -0.27
C VAL A 374 -23.08 -2.75 0.75
N PRO A 375 -24.41 -2.79 0.97
CA PRO A 375 -25.02 -3.80 1.82
C PRO A 375 -24.74 -5.21 1.29
N LYS A 376 -24.62 -6.18 2.20
CA LYS A 376 -24.38 -7.60 1.87
C LYS A 376 -25.33 -8.13 0.78
N THR A 377 -26.60 -7.72 0.83
CA THR A 377 -27.65 -8.15 -0.10
C THR A 377 -27.41 -7.76 -1.54
N ARG A 378 -26.55 -6.76 -1.78
CA ARG A 378 -26.24 -6.23 -3.11
C ARG A 378 -24.80 -6.47 -3.52
N ALA A 379 -23.96 -7.00 -2.63
CA ALA A 379 -22.53 -7.19 -2.86
C ALA A 379 -22.20 -8.00 -4.13
N HIS A 380 -23.11 -8.88 -4.57
CA HIS A 380 -22.94 -9.68 -5.79
C HIS A 380 -23.46 -9.00 -7.07
N GLU A 381 -24.18 -7.89 -6.97
CA GLU A 381 -24.64 -7.16 -8.16
C GLU A 381 -23.44 -6.70 -8.99
N TRP A 382 -23.56 -6.83 -10.31
CA TRP A 382 -22.47 -6.50 -11.25
C TRP A 382 -21.89 -5.10 -11.01
N LEU A 383 -22.73 -4.14 -10.62
CA LEU A 383 -22.33 -2.76 -10.32
C LEU A 383 -21.28 -2.65 -9.20
N PHE A 384 -21.28 -3.58 -8.24
CA PHE A 384 -20.39 -3.55 -7.09
C PHE A 384 -19.33 -4.65 -7.12
N SER A 385 -19.61 -5.77 -7.79
CA SER A 385 -18.71 -6.93 -7.85
C SER A 385 -17.72 -6.89 -9.02
N SER A 386 -18.09 -6.29 -10.15
CA SER A 386 -17.21 -6.17 -11.33
C SER A 386 -16.36 -4.91 -11.29
N GLU A 387 -15.19 -4.95 -11.93
CA GLU A 387 -14.37 -3.76 -12.07
C GLU A 387 -15.08 -2.68 -12.91
N GLU A 388 -15.69 -3.07 -14.02
CA GLU A 388 -16.39 -2.17 -14.92
C GLU A 388 -17.55 -1.44 -14.22
N GLY A 389 -18.30 -2.17 -13.39
CA GLY A 389 -19.37 -1.61 -12.57
C GLY A 389 -18.86 -0.64 -11.51
N GLN A 390 -17.77 -0.99 -10.81
CA GLN A 390 -17.16 -0.14 -9.79
C GLN A 390 -16.77 1.24 -10.36
N TRP A 391 -16.26 1.29 -11.58
CA TRP A 391 -15.92 2.56 -12.25
C TRP A 391 -17.14 3.44 -12.53
N LEU A 392 -18.30 2.86 -12.84
CA LEU A 392 -19.57 3.62 -12.98
C LEU A 392 -20.02 4.23 -11.65
N VAL A 393 -19.79 3.54 -10.52
CA VAL A 393 -20.08 4.09 -9.19
C VAL A 393 -19.16 5.28 -8.88
N VAL A 394 -17.89 5.22 -9.26
CA VAL A 394 -16.95 6.33 -9.10
C VAL A 394 -17.44 7.56 -9.87
N GLU A 395 -17.81 7.39 -11.14
CA GLU A 395 -18.29 8.48 -12.00
C GLU A 395 -19.58 9.12 -11.47
N SER A 396 -20.55 8.31 -11.03
CA SER A 396 -21.82 8.81 -10.47
C SER A 396 -21.64 9.50 -9.11
N SER A 397 -20.70 9.04 -8.28
CA SER A 397 -20.41 9.65 -6.97
C SER A 397 -19.76 11.04 -7.04
N LYS A 398 -19.16 11.40 -8.20
CA LYS A 398 -18.37 12.62 -8.39
C LYS A 398 -17.25 12.80 -7.35
N ALA A 399 -16.74 11.70 -6.79
CA ALA A 399 -15.64 11.70 -5.83
C ALA A 399 -14.28 11.52 -6.55
N ALA A 400 -13.26 12.27 -6.14
CA ALA A 400 -11.91 12.11 -6.68
C ALA A 400 -11.26 10.78 -6.23
N ARG A 401 -11.49 10.41 -4.96
CA ARG A 401 -11.23 9.07 -4.41
C ARG A 401 -12.53 8.50 -3.84
N LEU A 402 -12.87 7.28 -4.23
CA LEU A 402 -13.98 6.53 -3.67
C LEU A 402 -13.45 5.30 -2.94
N ILE A 403 -13.89 5.12 -1.70
CA ILE A 403 -13.63 3.91 -0.90
C ILE A 403 -14.93 3.13 -0.86
N MET A 404 -15.05 2.10 -1.69
CA MET A 404 -16.21 1.22 -1.72
C MET A 404 -16.05 0.14 -0.66
N VAL A 405 -16.92 0.10 0.35
CA VAL A 405 -16.88 -0.88 1.45
C VAL A 405 -18.01 -1.88 1.26
N ILE A 406 -17.66 -3.16 1.18
CA ILE A 406 -18.60 -4.26 0.97
C ILE A 406 -18.87 -4.93 2.31
N LEU A 407 -20.09 -4.77 2.81
CA LEU A 407 -20.54 -5.37 4.06
C LEU A 407 -20.85 -6.86 3.86
N ASP A 408 -20.66 -7.65 4.91
CA ASP A 408 -20.92 -9.09 4.92
C ASP A 408 -21.80 -9.52 6.11
N SER A 409 -21.81 -10.82 6.44
CA SER A 409 -22.59 -11.36 7.56
C SER A 409 -22.19 -10.84 8.93
N SER A 410 -20.97 -10.36 9.17
CA SER A 410 -20.62 -9.83 10.50
C SER A 410 -21.33 -8.51 10.79
N HIS A 411 -21.92 -7.88 9.78
CA HIS A 411 -22.53 -6.56 9.84
C HIS A 411 -24.07 -6.61 9.84
N CYS A 412 -24.69 -7.79 9.79
CA CYS A 412 -26.14 -7.93 9.55
C CYS A 412 -27.05 -7.39 10.66
N ASN A 413 -26.55 -7.27 11.89
CA ASN A 413 -27.31 -6.84 13.08
C ASN A 413 -26.83 -5.51 13.65
N VAL A 414 -26.06 -4.74 12.89
CA VAL A 414 -25.39 -3.52 13.35
C VAL A 414 -26.04 -2.31 12.65
N ASN A 415 -26.27 -1.23 13.39
CA ASN A 415 -26.79 0.00 12.79
C ASN A 415 -25.73 0.62 11.85
N MET A 416 -26.17 1.21 10.75
CA MET A 416 -25.31 1.92 9.80
C MET A 416 -24.52 3.05 10.48
N ASP A 417 -25.07 3.71 11.49
CA ASP A 417 -24.37 4.76 12.25
C ASP A 417 -23.16 4.20 13.02
N ASP A 418 -23.29 3.01 13.60
CA ASP A 418 -22.20 2.34 14.33
C ASP A 418 -21.10 1.88 13.36
N ILE A 419 -21.49 1.36 12.19
CA ILE A 419 -20.57 1.01 11.11
C ILE A 419 -19.80 2.25 10.63
N GLN A 420 -20.48 3.37 10.41
CA GLN A 420 -19.83 4.62 10.01
C GLN A 420 -18.86 5.13 11.07
N LYS A 421 -19.23 5.04 12.35
CA LYS A 421 -18.38 5.45 13.47
C LYS A 421 -17.10 4.60 13.56
N ASP A 422 -17.21 3.29 13.38
CA ASP A 422 -16.07 2.35 13.37
C ASP A 422 -15.19 2.52 12.12
N LEU A 423 -15.79 2.76 10.95
CA LEU A 423 -15.06 2.98 9.69
C LEU A 423 -14.35 4.34 9.61
N SER A 424 -14.93 5.40 10.19
CA SER A 424 -14.41 6.78 10.06
C SER A 424 -12.91 6.92 10.35
N PRO A 425 -12.35 6.39 11.46
CA PRO A 425 -10.91 6.47 11.71
C PRO A 425 -10.07 5.69 10.69
N LEU A 426 -10.58 4.60 10.11
CA LEU A 426 -9.87 3.78 9.13
C LEU A 426 -9.81 4.48 7.76
N VAL A 427 -10.95 4.99 7.27
CA VAL A 427 -11.04 5.65 5.97
C VAL A 427 -10.38 7.02 5.94
N ARG A 428 -10.29 7.72 7.09
CA ARG A 428 -9.54 8.98 7.20
C ARG A 428 -8.06 8.82 6.87
N GLN A 429 -7.47 7.67 7.22
CA GLN A 429 -6.07 7.37 6.91
C GLN A 429 -5.83 7.15 5.40
N LEU A 430 -6.91 6.92 4.63
CA LEU A 430 -6.88 6.75 3.19
C LEU A 430 -7.22 8.02 2.42
N ALA A 431 -7.56 9.12 3.09
CA ALA A 431 -7.92 10.38 2.43
C ALA A 431 -6.68 11.04 1.78
N PRO A 432 -6.82 11.68 0.61
CA PRO A 432 -5.74 12.44 -0.01
C PRO A 432 -5.50 13.78 0.68
N GLY A 433 -4.23 14.18 0.86
CA GLY A 433 -3.79 15.44 1.47
C GLY A 433 -3.39 15.34 2.96
N GLU A 434 -2.44 16.20 3.38
CA GLU A 434 -1.87 16.20 4.75
C GLU A 434 -2.79 16.86 5.81
N ASN A 435 -3.76 17.67 5.37
CA ASN A 435 -4.68 18.41 6.25
C ASN A 435 -6.12 17.86 6.19
N ALA A 436 -6.30 16.55 6.38
CA ALA A 436 -7.63 15.93 6.52
C ALA A 436 -8.23 16.14 7.93
N GLY A 437 -7.89 17.25 8.60
CA GLY A 437 -8.23 17.51 10.00
C GLY A 437 -9.67 17.98 10.25
N GLU A 438 -10.39 18.49 9.24
CA GLU A 438 -11.71 19.13 9.46
C GLU A 438 -12.80 18.75 8.46
N ALA A 439 -12.47 18.22 7.28
CA ALA A 439 -13.49 17.84 6.29
C ALA A 439 -14.05 16.44 6.59
N GLN A 440 -15.31 16.37 7.01
CA GLN A 440 -16.00 15.09 7.17
C GLN A 440 -16.10 14.37 5.82
N ILE A 441 -15.58 13.15 5.75
CA ILE A 441 -15.70 12.30 4.56
C ILE A 441 -17.17 11.86 4.46
N PRO A 442 -17.86 12.16 3.35
CA PRO A 442 -19.24 11.77 3.17
C PRO A 442 -19.34 10.25 3.02
N PHE A 443 -20.34 9.67 3.69
CA PHE A 443 -20.76 8.29 3.50
C PHE A 443 -22.00 8.28 2.60
N MET A 444 -21.92 7.50 1.54
CA MET A 444 -23.01 7.16 0.65
C MET A 444 -23.31 5.68 0.84
N ALA A 445 -24.57 5.28 0.69
CA ALA A 445 -24.95 3.87 0.71
C ALA A 445 -25.66 3.53 -0.59
N ALA A 446 -25.49 2.30 -1.06
CA ALA A 446 -26.22 1.78 -2.20
C ALA A 446 -27.72 1.71 -1.85
N SER A 447 -28.49 2.73 -2.21
CA SER A 447 -29.96 2.72 -2.06
C SER A 447 -30.55 1.67 -2.99
N ASP A 448 -31.56 0.94 -2.53
CA ASP A 448 -32.32 -0.01 -3.34
C ASP A 448 -33.04 0.64 -4.53
N GLY A 449 -32.93 1.97 -4.68
CA GLY A 449 -33.60 2.77 -5.69
C GLY A 449 -35.11 2.78 -5.48
N ILE A 450 -35.62 2.28 -4.36
CA ILE A 450 -37.05 2.12 -4.08
C ILE A 450 -37.50 3.31 -3.26
N LYS A 451 -38.19 4.25 -3.91
CA LYS A 451 -38.87 5.38 -3.27
C LYS A 451 -39.94 4.93 -2.28
N GLN A 452 -40.67 3.87 -2.60
CA GLN A 452 -41.74 3.34 -1.74
C GLN A 452 -41.86 1.83 -1.89
N ARG A 453 -41.96 1.10 -0.77
CA ARG A 453 -42.15 -0.35 -0.72
C ARG A 453 -43.37 -0.70 0.10
N LYS A 454 -44.25 -1.54 -0.45
CA LYS A 454 -45.42 -2.08 0.26
C LYS A 454 -45.47 -3.59 0.08
N ILE A 455 -45.33 -4.35 1.16
CA ILE A 455 -45.50 -5.80 1.11
C ILE A 455 -46.99 -6.10 0.87
N VAL A 456 -47.26 -6.79 -0.24
CA VAL A 456 -48.60 -7.24 -0.64
C VAL A 456 -48.90 -8.60 -0.04
N HIS A 457 -47.90 -9.49 -0.05
CA HIS A 457 -48.06 -10.84 0.46
C HIS A 457 -46.72 -11.40 0.92
N GLN A 458 -46.74 -12.22 1.98
CA GLN A 458 -45.56 -12.92 2.47
C GLN A 458 -45.94 -14.36 2.81
N VAL A 459 -45.18 -15.31 2.28
CA VAL A 459 -45.37 -16.74 2.51
C VAL A 459 -44.04 -17.40 2.84
N THR A 460 -44.08 -18.48 3.61
CA THR A 460 -42.87 -19.24 3.95
C THR A 460 -43.00 -20.65 3.41
N SER A 461 -42.00 -21.08 2.64
CA SER A 461 -41.89 -22.44 2.13
C SER A 461 -40.81 -23.19 2.88
N ALA A 462 -41.06 -24.45 3.23
CA ALA A 462 -40.07 -25.32 3.88
C ALA A 462 -38.81 -25.55 3.02
N LEU A 463 -38.92 -25.41 1.69
CA LEU A 463 -37.81 -25.65 0.75
C LEU A 463 -37.01 -24.37 0.46
N THR A 464 -37.70 -23.25 0.25
CA THR A 464 -37.09 -22.01 -0.27
C THR A 464 -36.99 -20.90 0.77
N GLY A 465 -37.54 -21.10 1.97
CA GLY A 465 -37.60 -20.07 3.00
C GLY A 465 -38.70 -19.04 2.73
N PRO A 466 -38.59 -17.84 3.32
CA PRO A 466 -39.57 -16.78 3.15
C PRO A 466 -39.56 -16.21 1.72
N ILE A 467 -40.74 -15.94 1.20
CA ILE A 467 -41.00 -15.39 -0.12
C ILE A 467 -41.90 -14.16 0.08
N VAL A 468 -41.51 -13.04 -0.52
CA VAL A 468 -42.20 -11.76 -0.38
C VAL A 468 -42.67 -11.31 -1.76
N VAL A 469 -43.94 -10.93 -1.84
CA VAL A 469 -44.50 -10.17 -2.95
C VAL A 469 -44.71 -8.73 -2.47
N ASP A 470 -44.06 -7.77 -3.10
CA ASP A 470 -44.15 -6.36 -2.74
C ASP A 470 -44.39 -5.45 -3.95
N ASP A 471 -45.10 -4.36 -3.71
CA ASP A 471 -45.29 -3.27 -4.65
C ASP A 471 -44.20 -2.22 -4.38
N VAL A 472 -43.37 -1.92 -5.37
CA VAL A 472 -42.23 -1.00 -5.30
C VAL A 472 -42.40 0.14 -6.29
N VAL A 473 -42.07 1.35 -5.86
CA VAL A 473 -41.95 2.54 -6.71
C VAL A 473 -40.48 2.92 -6.76
N TYR A 474 -39.90 3.02 -7.94
CA TYR A 474 -38.50 3.40 -8.10
C TYR A 474 -38.31 4.93 -8.07
N GLU A 475 -37.15 5.39 -7.59
CA GLU A 475 -36.70 6.77 -7.75
C GLU A 475 -36.48 7.07 -9.23
N LYS A 476 -37.00 8.19 -9.73
CA LYS A 476 -36.84 8.58 -11.14
C LYS A 476 -35.37 8.92 -11.42
N ILE A 477 -34.74 8.17 -12.33
CA ILE A 477 -33.44 8.52 -12.91
C ILE A 477 -33.72 9.38 -14.15
N ASP A 478 -33.04 10.52 -14.27
CA ASP A 478 -33.24 11.52 -15.33
C ASP A 478 -33.24 10.96 -16.77
N ASP A 479 -34.29 11.34 -17.51
CA ASP A 479 -34.36 11.76 -18.91
C ASP A 479 -33.59 11.00 -20.01
N ASN A 480 -33.92 9.73 -20.23
CA ASN A 480 -33.89 9.18 -21.61
C ASN A 480 -35.04 8.23 -21.98
N PHE A 481 -36.02 8.04 -21.08
CA PHE A 481 -37.26 7.28 -21.34
C PHE A 481 -38.55 8.06 -21.02
N GLY A 482 -38.44 9.36 -20.73
CA GLY A 482 -39.54 10.23 -20.26
C GLY A 482 -40.64 10.57 -21.29
N CYS A 483 -40.66 9.96 -22.47
CA CYS A 483 -41.57 10.38 -23.56
C CYS A 483 -42.88 9.57 -23.70
N LEU A 484 -43.23 8.68 -22.76
CA LEU A 484 -44.43 7.82 -22.93
C LEU A 484 -45.50 7.92 -21.84
N PHE A 485 -45.22 8.47 -20.65
CA PHE A 485 -46.25 8.60 -19.60
C PHE A 485 -46.05 9.89 -18.78
N PRO A 486 -46.93 10.89 -18.90
CA PRO A 486 -46.89 12.08 -18.05
C PRO A 486 -47.41 11.73 -16.64
N SER A 487 -46.63 12.07 -15.61
CA SER A 487 -47.08 12.35 -14.23
C SER A 487 -47.57 11.23 -13.30
N HIS A 488 -47.45 9.94 -13.62
CA HIS A 488 -47.77 8.88 -12.65
C HIS A 488 -46.52 8.14 -12.15
N GLU A 489 -46.39 7.98 -10.83
CA GLU A 489 -45.41 7.08 -10.21
C GLU A 489 -45.73 5.64 -10.65
N LEU A 490 -44.78 5.01 -11.34
CA LEU A 490 -44.91 3.63 -11.80
C LEU A 490 -44.74 2.70 -10.60
N VAL A 491 -45.74 1.85 -10.36
CA VAL A 491 -45.70 0.84 -9.29
C VAL A 491 -45.42 -0.51 -9.92
N PHE A 492 -44.37 -1.18 -9.48
CA PHE A 492 -44.00 -2.52 -9.91
C PHE A 492 -44.32 -3.52 -8.81
N ARG A 493 -44.88 -4.67 -9.17
CA ARG A 493 -45.05 -5.80 -8.26
C ARG A 493 -43.91 -6.79 -8.46
N ARG A 494 -43.13 -7.01 -7.41
CA ARG A 494 -41.97 -7.89 -7.37
C ARG A 494 -42.27 -9.14 -6.56
N LEU A 495 -41.70 -10.26 -6.99
CA LEU A 495 -41.55 -11.49 -6.21
C LEU A 495 -40.08 -11.65 -5.83
N THR A 496 -39.79 -11.73 -4.53
CA THR A 496 -38.44 -11.92 -3.99
C THR A 496 -38.39 -13.11 -3.04
N PHE A 497 -37.40 -13.98 -3.20
CA PHE A 497 -37.09 -15.02 -2.21
C PHE A 497 -36.05 -14.49 -1.21
N GLN A 498 -36.37 -14.42 0.08
CA GLN A 498 -35.47 -13.87 1.11
C GLN A 498 -34.20 -14.71 1.34
N ARG A 499 -34.17 -15.96 0.86
CA ARG A 499 -32.93 -16.75 0.85
C ARG A 499 -31.91 -16.25 -0.17
N THR A 500 -32.33 -15.44 -1.16
CA THR A 500 -31.51 -14.83 -2.21
C THR A 500 -31.93 -13.36 -2.42
N GLU A 501 -31.70 -12.52 -1.41
CA GLU A 501 -32.27 -11.16 -1.32
C GLU A 501 -31.89 -10.21 -2.47
N GLY A 502 -30.78 -10.46 -3.18
CA GLY A 502 -30.35 -9.63 -4.31
C GLY A 502 -30.64 -10.19 -5.69
N LEU A 503 -31.61 -11.11 -5.83
CA LEU A 503 -32.15 -11.50 -7.13
C LEU A 503 -33.66 -11.26 -7.12
N VAL A 504 -34.13 -10.35 -7.96
CA VAL A 504 -35.56 -10.18 -8.25
C VAL A 504 -35.95 -11.28 -9.25
N GLN A 505 -36.78 -12.23 -8.82
CA GLN A 505 -37.14 -13.38 -9.67
C GLN A 505 -38.18 -13.00 -10.71
N SER A 506 -39.14 -12.16 -10.33
CA SER A 506 -40.17 -11.66 -11.23
C SER A 506 -40.54 -10.23 -10.85
N GLU A 507 -40.70 -9.38 -11.85
CA GLU A 507 -41.15 -7.99 -11.72
C GLU A 507 -42.21 -7.70 -12.78
N ALA A 508 -43.29 -7.03 -12.41
CA ALA A 508 -44.35 -6.62 -13.34
C ALA A 508 -44.85 -5.22 -13.03
N LEU A 509 -44.99 -4.37 -14.05
CA LEU A 509 -45.61 -3.05 -13.90
C LEU A 509 -47.12 -3.17 -13.66
N LEU A 510 -47.63 -2.55 -12.60
CA LEU A 510 -49.06 -2.48 -12.31
C LEU A 510 -49.70 -1.37 -13.15
N THR A 511 -50.68 -1.73 -13.97
CA THR A 511 -51.52 -0.77 -14.70
C THR A 511 -52.90 -0.69 -14.05
N ARG A 512 -53.49 0.50 -13.96
CA ARG A 512 -54.90 0.66 -13.56
C ARG A 512 -55.78 0.46 -14.78
N GLU A 513 -56.76 -0.45 -14.71
CA GLU A 513 -57.77 -0.60 -15.76
C GLU A 513 -58.53 0.71 -15.96
N GLY A 514 -58.40 1.28 -17.15
CA GLY A 514 -59.03 2.54 -17.54
C GLY A 514 -58.40 3.21 -18.77
N SER A 515 -57.14 2.90 -19.11
CA SER A 515 -56.44 3.48 -20.26
C SER A 515 -56.34 2.52 -21.45
N GLN A 516 -57.44 1.87 -21.83
CA GLN A 516 -57.52 0.97 -23.00
C GLN A 516 -57.63 1.68 -24.37
N ARG A 517 -57.09 2.90 -24.55
CA ARG A 517 -57.22 3.63 -25.83
C ARG A 517 -55.93 4.04 -26.56
N ILE A 518 -54.74 3.66 -26.13
CA ILE A 518 -53.50 4.06 -26.87
C ILE A 518 -52.49 2.90 -27.04
N VAL A 519 -52.96 1.69 -27.35
CA VAL A 519 -52.05 0.58 -27.75
C VAL A 519 -52.35 0.10 -29.18
N GLY A 520 -53.38 0.64 -29.84
CA GLY A 520 -53.74 0.27 -31.21
C GLY A 520 -52.96 0.96 -32.34
N GLU A 521 -52.17 2.00 -32.06
CA GLU A 521 -51.57 2.83 -33.13
C GLU A 521 -50.05 2.68 -33.31
N ILE A 522 -49.35 1.87 -32.50
CA ILE A 522 -47.89 1.70 -32.64
C ILE A 522 -47.52 0.60 -33.66
N GLU A 523 -48.41 -0.33 -33.99
CA GLU A 523 -48.11 -1.37 -34.99
C GLU A 523 -48.25 -0.93 -36.46
N GLN A 524 -48.75 0.29 -36.75
CA GLN A 524 -48.94 0.75 -38.14
C GLN A 524 -47.88 1.73 -38.68
N LYS A 525 -46.76 1.94 -37.98
CA LYS A 525 -45.65 2.77 -38.49
C LYS A 525 -44.33 2.04 -38.76
N ALA A 526 -44.38 0.72 -38.84
CA ALA A 526 -43.26 -0.11 -39.31
C ALA A 526 -43.70 -1.01 -40.48
N THR A 527 -44.28 -0.45 -41.55
CA THR A 527 -44.23 -1.06 -42.90
C THR A 527 -44.79 -0.13 -43.97
N ARG A 528 -43.91 0.64 -44.61
CA ARG A 528 -44.07 1.03 -46.02
C ARG A 528 -42.70 1.14 -46.68
N SER A 529 -42.23 0.03 -47.26
CA SER A 529 -41.64 0.03 -48.61
C SER A 529 -41.37 -1.40 -49.13
N PHE A 530 -41.97 -1.70 -50.29
CA PHE A 530 -41.65 -2.75 -51.30
C PHE A 530 -42.19 -4.20 -51.19
N SER A 531 -43.44 -4.35 -51.67
CA SER A 531 -43.90 -5.11 -52.87
C SER A 531 -43.71 -6.64 -53.07
N LYS A 532 -44.87 -7.29 -53.36
CA LYS A 532 -45.17 -8.50 -54.21
C LYS A 532 -44.76 -9.87 -53.62
N SER A 533 -45.55 -10.96 -53.60
CA SER A 533 -46.74 -11.37 -54.38
C SER A 533 -47.53 -12.54 -53.73
N ARG A 534 -48.86 -12.55 -54.00
CA ARG A 534 -49.86 -13.66 -54.08
C ARG A 534 -49.54 -15.09 -53.56
N LYS A 535 -50.41 -15.64 -52.69
CA LYS A 535 -51.41 -16.70 -53.05
C LYS A 535 -52.43 -17.04 -51.93
N LYS A 536 -53.70 -17.02 -52.34
CA LYS A 536 -54.96 -17.61 -51.83
C LYS A 536 -54.89 -18.81 -50.84
N GLY A 537 -55.80 -18.81 -49.86
CA GLY A 537 -56.29 -20.01 -49.13
C GLY A 537 -57.47 -19.70 -48.21
N ASN A 538 -58.59 -20.39 -48.37
CA ASN A 538 -59.95 -20.08 -47.90
C ASN A 538 -60.33 -20.65 -46.51
N GLN A 539 -61.34 -20.03 -45.87
CA GLN A 539 -62.41 -20.64 -45.01
C GLN A 539 -61.99 -21.19 -43.63
N ARG A 540 -62.78 -21.13 -42.55
CA ARG A 540 -64.25 -21.09 -42.37
C ARG A 540 -64.59 -20.66 -40.93
N ARG A 541 -65.76 -20.02 -40.76
CA ARG A 541 -66.44 -19.73 -39.49
C ARG A 541 -66.92 -21.01 -38.79
N SER A 542 -66.98 -21.01 -37.45
CA SER A 542 -68.19 -21.41 -36.73
C SER A 542 -68.34 -20.57 -35.46
N LYS A 543 -69.59 -20.14 -35.23
CA LYS A 543 -70.08 -19.49 -34.01
C LYS A 543 -70.75 -20.57 -33.15
N SER A 544 -70.72 -20.41 -31.83
CA SER A 544 -71.79 -20.88 -30.96
C SER A 544 -71.98 -19.92 -29.79
N HIS A 545 -73.23 -19.48 -29.63
CA HIS A 545 -73.77 -18.66 -28.56
C HIS A 545 -73.92 -19.45 -27.24
N ALA A 546 -73.72 -18.79 -26.08
CA ALA A 546 -74.69 -18.75 -24.98
C ALA A 546 -74.19 -17.83 -23.84
N SER A 547 -75.10 -16.99 -23.35
CA SER A 547 -75.02 -15.96 -22.30
C SER A 547 -75.59 -16.48 -20.95
N PRO A 548 -75.87 -15.65 -19.93
CA PRO A 548 -74.98 -14.84 -19.06
C PRO A 548 -75.20 -15.16 -17.55
N SER A 549 -74.32 -14.71 -16.65
CA SER A 549 -74.72 -14.48 -15.24
C SER A 549 -73.76 -13.52 -14.53
N ASP A 550 -74.36 -12.48 -13.96
CA ASP A 550 -73.79 -11.39 -13.17
C ASP A 550 -73.03 -11.84 -11.91
N GLY A 551 -72.03 -11.04 -11.53
CA GLY A 551 -71.31 -11.15 -10.27
C GLY A 551 -70.09 -10.23 -10.24
N SER A 552 -70.29 -8.98 -9.86
CA SER A 552 -69.27 -7.94 -9.70
C SER A 552 -68.14 -8.36 -8.75
N ASN A 553 -66.91 -8.42 -9.29
CA ASN A 553 -65.68 -8.22 -8.53
C ASN A 553 -64.65 -7.59 -9.48
N SER A 554 -64.22 -6.37 -9.17
CA SER A 554 -63.23 -5.61 -9.94
C SER A 554 -61.89 -6.36 -9.96
N SER A 555 -61.61 -7.04 -11.07
CA SER A 555 -60.40 -7.79 -11.34
C SER A 555 -59.32 -6.86 -11.88
N LEU A 556 -58.28 -6.58 -11.09
CA LEU A 556 -57.03 -6.03 -11.65
C LEU A 556 -56.39 -7.11 -12.52
N CYS A 557 -56.41 -6.92 -13.84
CA CYS A 557 -55.83 -7.87 -14.78
C CYS A 557 -54.30 -7.72 -14.81
N CYS A 558 -53.58 -8.70 -14.24
CA CYS A 558 -52.13 -8.80 -14.36
C CYS A 558 -51.78 -9.41 -15.73
N PHE A 559 -51.14 -8.63 -16.61
CA PHE A 559 -50.39 -9.23 -17.72
C PHE A 559 -49.09 -9.81 -17.17
N PHE A 560 -48.99 -11.13 -17.08
CA PHE A 560 -47.72 -11.81 -16.88
C PHE A 560 -46.88 -11.66 -18.16
N LEU A 561 -46.03 -10.63 -18.21
CA LEU A 561 -44.86 -10.70 -19.08
C LEU A 561 -43.78 -11.46 -18.31
N LEU A 562 -43.62 -12.75 -18.62
CA LEU A 562 -42.53 -13.57 -18.11
C LEU A 562 -41.23 -13.08 -18.80
N ILE A 563 -40.62 -12.01 -18.30
CA ILE A 563 -39.23 -11.68 -18.68
C ILE A 563 -38.34 -12.62 -17.89
N ILE A 564 -38.10 -13.81 -18.44
CA ILE A 564 -36.98 -14.63 -18.01
C ILE A 564 -35.72 -13.88 -18.48
N SER A 565 -35.08 -13.14 -17.57
CA SER A 565 -33.68 -12.73 -17.80
C SER A 565 -32.82 -13.99 -17.70
N VAL A 566 -32.68 -14.70 -18.82
CA VAL A 566 -31.66 -15.73 -18.97
C VAL A 566 -30.32 -15.00 -19.05
N SER A 567 -29.71 -14.73 -17.90
CA SER A 567 -28.28 -14.50 -17.86
C SER A 567 -27.61 -15.79 -18.32
N ARG A 568 -27.10 -15.78 -19.55
CA ARG A 568 -26.33 -16.89 -20.11
C ARG A 568 -25.16 -17.19 -19.17
N LEU A 569 -25.20 -18.38 -18.56
CA LEU A 569 -24.01 -19.14 -18.26
C LEU A 569 -23.35 -19.50 -19.59
N VAL A 570 -22.22 -18.86 -19.89
CA VAL A 570 -21.06 -19.47 -20.55
C VAL A 570 -19.84 -19.00 -19.77
#